data_AF-A0A7V8WZI5-F1
#
_entry.id   AF-A0A7V8WZI5-F1
#
_cell.length_a   1.000
_cell.length_b   1.000
_cell.length_c   1.000
_cell.angle_alpha   90.00
_cell.angle_beta   90.00
_cell.angle_gamma   90.00
#
_symmetry.space_group_name_H-M   'P 1'
#
loop_
_entity.id
_entity.type
_entity.pdbx_description
1 polymer ?
#
loop_
_entity_poly.entity_id
_entity_poly.type
_entity_poly.pdbx_seq_one_letter_code
_entity_poly.pdbx_strand_id
1 'polypeptide(L)'
;MGQTLLLLDADTLAGWRRPAPSLAQLHHAVLHLERNRPGDQVAVIADPALKWNLVGEEQGRFEADIVARLITCAPAGAIDGTHGFILAVADRAKAQGHTVLAVSDRALPGVPLARLRCDDIGRWTIEEAGTVDAARAKQAGAGKRAPRRRRSG
;
A
#
# COMPACT_ATOMS: atom_id res chain seq x y z
N MET A 1 -18.90 10.06 -14.60
CA MET A 1 -18.43 9.04 -13.64
C MET A 1 -17.17 9.60 -12.99
N GLY A 2 -17.05 9.51 -11.65
CA GLY A 2 -15.90 10.06 -10.93
C GLY A 2 -14.60 9.34 -11.28
N GLN A 3 -13.48 10.06 -11.24
CA GLN A 3 -12.15 9.50 -11.46
C GLN A 3 -11.81 8.49 -10.36
N THR A 4 -11.24 7.33 -10.72
CA THR A 4 -10.79 6.33 -9.75
C THR A 4 -9.50 6.80 -9.09
N LEU A 5 -9.46 6.80 -7.77
CA LEU A 5 -8.25 6.93 -6.97
C LEU A 5 -7.71 5.53 -6.65
N LEU A 6 -6.56 5.19 -7.24
CA LEU A 6 -5.80 3.98 -6.97
C LEU A 6 -4.83 4.25 -5.81
N LEU A 7 -5.14 3.69 -4.64
CA LEU A 7 -4.30 3.77 -3.45
C LEU A 7 -3.31 2.60 -3.44
N LEU A 8 -2.03 2.92 -3.48
CA LEU A 8 -0.95 1.93 -3.46
C LEU A 8 -0.27 1.95 -2.09
N ASP A 9 -0.35 0.81 -1.38
CA ASP A 9 0.46 0.55 -0.19
C ASP A 9 1.91 0.27 -0.61
N ALA A 10 2.80 1.24 -0.39
CA ALA A 10 4.18 1.17 -0.83
C ALA A 10 4.93 -0.01 -0.24
N ASP A 11 4.65 -0.37 1.03
CA ASP A 11 5.27 -1.52 1.69
C ASP A 11 4.90 -2.83 0.99
N THR A 12 3.62 -2.95 0.57
CA THR A 12 3.14 -4.09 -0.22
C THR A 12 3.87 -4.19 -1.56
N LEU A 13 4.00 -3.09 -2.30
CA LEU A 13 4.63 -3.10 -3.64
C LEU A 13 6.15 -3.30 -3.55
N ALA A 14 6.81 -2.59 -2.64
CA ALA A 14 8.26 -2.69 -2.43
C ALA A 14 8.67 -4.07 -1.90
N GLY A 15 7.85 -4.69 -1.06
CA GLY A 15 8.09 -6.01 -0.47
C GLY A 15 7.58 -7.19 -1.29
N TRP A 16 6.86 -6.97 -2.40
CA TRP A 16 6.21 -8.04 -3.15
C TRP A 16 7.19 -9.12 -3.58
N ARG A 17 7.02 -10.34 -3.03
CA ARG A 17 7.89 -11.52 -3.26
C ARG A 17 9.38 -11.27 -3.01
N ARG A 18 9.72 -10.39 -2.06
CA ARG A 18 11.10 -10.13 -1.66
C ARG A 18 11.30 -10.34 -0.15
N PRO A 19 12.51 -10.75 0.28
CA PRO A 19 12.87 -10.79 1.69
C PRO A 19 13.18 -9.40 2.28
N ALA A 20 13.60 -8.45 1.44
CA ALA A 20 13.82 -7.05 1.79
C ALA A 20 13.15 -6.15 0.75
N PRO A 21 12.54 -5.02 1.17
CA PRO A 21 11.86 -4.13 0.24
C PRO A 21 12.84 -3.51 -0.76
N SER A 22 12.34 -3.16 -1.93
CA SER A 22 13.10 -2.43 -2.95
C SER A 22 12.31 -1.23 -3.46
N LEU A 23 12.91 -0.06 -3.36
CA LEU A 23 12.34 1.17 -3.90
C LEU A 23 12.29 1.13 -5.43
N ALA A 24 13.31 0.58 -6.08
CA ALA A 24 13.31 0.37 -7.52
C ALA A 24 12.14 -0.51 -7.99
N GLN A 25 11.78 -1.55 -7.22
CA GLN A 25 10.61 -2.37 -7.51
C GLN A 25 9.31 -1.57 -7.37
N LEU A 26 9.17 -0.76 -6.32
CA LEU A 26 8.01 0.12 -6.14
C LEU A 26 7.86 1.05 -7.35
N HIS A 27 8.93 1.73 -7.78
CA HIS A 27 8.91 2.62 -8.94
C HIS A 27 8.51 1.90 -10.22
N HIS A 28 9.08 0.72 -10.47
CA HIS A 28 8.76 -0.07 -11.66
C HIS A 28 7.29 -0.51 -11.67
N ALA A 29 6.75 -0.90 -10.52
CA ALA A 29 5.34 -1.24 -10.38
C ALA A 29 4.44 -0.02 -10.63
N VAL A 30 4.70 1.11 -9.95
CA VAL A 30 3.93 2.35 -10.12
C VAL A 30 3.89 2.79 -11.58
N LEU A 31 5.04 2.82 -12.25
CA LEU A 31 5.16 3.21 -13.66
C LEU A 31 4.28 2.34 -14.58
N HIS A 32 4.28 1.02 -14.37
CA HIS A 32 3.45 0.11 -15.14
C HIS A 32 1.96 0.28 -14.85
N LEU A 33 1.58 0.52 -13.59
CA LEU A 33 0.19 0.73 -13.21
C LEU A 33 -0.36 2.04 -13.77
N GLU A 34 0.40 3.13 -13.71
CA GLU A 34 0.04 4.42 -14.31
C GLU A 34 -0.16 4.30 -15.84
N ARG A 35 0.78 3.63 -16.53
CA ARG A 35 0.70 3.41 -17.98
C ARG A 35 -0.52 2.57 -18.39
N ASN A 36 -0.85 1.55 -17.61
CA ASN A 36 -1.96 0.65 -17.89
C ASN A 36 -3.32 1.23 -17.46
N ARG A 37 -3.33 2.32 -16.66
CA ARG A 37 -4.53 2.93 -16.09
C ARG A 37 -4.50 4.46 -16.22
N PRO A 38 -4.40 5.01 -17.44
CA PRO A 38 -4.19 6.46 -17.66
C PRO A 38 -5.35 7.35 -17.18
N GLY A 39 -6.53 6.76 -16.92
CA GLY A 39 -7.67 7.48 -16.36
C GLY A 39 -7.67 7.59 -14.83
N ASP A 40 -6.87 6.77 -14.14
CA ASP A 40 -6.85 6.71 -12.69
C ASP A 40 -5.87 7.72 -12.10
N GLN A 41 -6.21 8.28 -10.94
CA GLN A 41 -5.25 8.99 -10.10
C GLN A 41 -4.54 8.00 -9.20
N VAL A 42 -3.22 8.00 -9.23
CA VAL A 42 -2.40 7.11 -8.39
C VAL A 42 -1.89 7.88 -7.18
N ALA A 43 -2.08 7.32 -5.99
CA ALA A 43 -1.48 7.83 -4.75
C ALA A 43 -0.72 6.70 -4.04
N VAL A 44 0.57 6.91 -3.79
CA VAL A 44 1.43 5.96 -3.09
C VAL A 44 1.56 6.38 -1.63
N ILE A 45 1.14 5.49 -0.73
CA ILE A 45 1.17 5.70 0.71
C ILE A 45 2.13 4.71 1.34
N ALA A 46 3.12 5.19 2.08
CA ALA A 46 4.13 4.37 2.75
C ALA A 46 4.01 4.42 4.27
N ASP A 47 4.39 3.33 4.93
CA ASP A 47 4.79 3.38 6.33
C ASP A 47 6.11 4.19 6.43
N PRO A 48 6.21 5.19 7.33
CA PRO A 48 7.45 5.94 7.50
C PRO A 48 8.64 5.06 7.90
N ALA A 49 8.41 3.87 8.45
CA ALA A 49 9.47 2.91 8.76
C ALA A 49 10.09 2.27 7.50
N LEU A 50 9.43 2.32 6.34
CA LEU A 50 9.92 1.72 5.10
C LEU A 50 11.34 2.17 4.76
N LYS A 51 11.66 3.46 4.97
CA LYS A 51 13.01 4.02 4.79
C LYS A 51 14.09 3.15 5.45
N TRP A 52 13.87 2.75 6.70
CA TRP A 52 14.87 2.03 7.49
C TRP A 52 14.98 0.55 7.11
N ASN A 53 14.00 0.04 6.36
CA ASN A 53 14.02 -1.32 5.81
C ASN A 53 14.66 -1.38 4.40
N LEU A 54 14.84 -0.23 3.74
CA LEU A 54 15.49 -0.13 2.43
C LEU A 54 17.02 -0.21 2.56
N VAL A 55 17.67 -0.71 1.51
CA VAL A 55 19.14 -0.69 1.40
C VAL A 55 19.67 0.74 1.36
N GLY A 56 20.88 0.96 1.88
CA GLY A 56 21.40 2.32 2.17
C GLY A 56 21.25 3.35 1.04
N GLU A 57 21.55 2.98 -0.21
CA GLU A 57 21.42 3.87 -1.37
C GLU A 57 19.96 4.23 -1.70
N GLU A 58 19.00 3.36 -1.38
CA GLU A 58 17.57 3.61 -1.61
C GLU A 58 16.96 4.52 -0.54
N GLN A 59 17.57 4.65 0.64
CA GLN A 59 17.03 5.50 1.72
C GLN A 59 17.01 6.98 1.34
N GLY A 60 18.10 7.48 0.75
CA GLY A 60 18.16 8.87 0.27
C GLY A 60 17.20 9.13 -0.90
N ARG A 61 16.99 8.13 -1.75
CA ARG A 61 16.00 8.21 -2.85
C ARG A 61 14.57 8.24 -2.31
N PHE A 62 14.26 7.46 -1.28
CA PHE A 62 12.95 7.47 -0.63
C PHE A 62 12.61 8.85 -0.04
N GLU A 63 13.59 9.52 0.58
CA GLU A 63 13.41 10.90 1.05
C GLU A 63 13.17 11.88 -0.10
N ALA A 64 13.91 11.73 -1.20
CA ALA A 64 13.70 12.54 -2.39
C ALA A 64 12.29 12.34 -2.99
N ASP A 65 11.77 11.11 -2.97
CA ASP A 65 10.41 10.81 -3.44
C ASP A 65 9.32 11.47 -2.59
N ILE A 66 9.54 11.57 -1.27
CA ILE A 66 8.64 12.32 -0.37
C ILE A 66 8.64 13.81 -0.74
N VAL A 67 9.83 14.39 -0.92
CA VAL A 67 9.97 15.81 -1.31
C VAL A 67 9.34 16.08 -2.68
N ALA A 68 9.50 15.14 -3.61
CA ALA A 68 8.91 15.19 -4.95
C ALA A 68 7.40 14.88 -4.97
N ARG A 69 6.79 14.55 -3.81
CA ARG A 69 5.38 14.17 -3.65
C ARG A 69 4.99 12.91 -4.43
N LEU A 70 5.96 12.05 -4.73
CA LEU A 70 5.73 10.74 -5.33
C LEU A 70 5.26 9.72 -4.30
N ILE A 71 5.69 9.89 -3.03
CA ILE A 71 5.29 9.04 -1.90
C ILE A 71 4.79 9.94 -0.77
N THR A 72 3.65 9.59 -0.19
CA THR A 72 3.16 10.19 1.06
C THR A 72 3.35 9.22 2.20
N CYS A 73 4.09 9.59 3.24
CA CYS A 73 4.17 8.76 4.43
C CYS A 73 2.94 8.97 5.31
N ALA A 74 2.43 7.87 5.89
CA ALA A 74 1.43 7.98 6.94
C ALA A 74 1.98 8.79 8.13
N PRO A 75 1.17 9.67 8.75
CA PRO A 75 1.59 10.42 9.93
C PRO A 75 2.02 9.47 11.06
N ALA A 76 3.10 9.81 11.76
CA ALA A 76 3.50 9.08 12.95
C ALA A 76 2.36 9.09 13.97
N GLY A 77 2.03 7.91 14.52
CA GLY A 77 0.93 7.77 15.48
C GLY A 77 -0.48 7.77 14.88
N ALA A 78 -0.62 7.63 13.55
CA ALA A 78 -1.92 7.39 12.93
C ALA A 78 -2.67 6.24 13.62
N ILE A 79 -3.97 6.44 13.86
CA ILE A 79 -4.85 5.38 14.39
C ILE A 79 -4.79 4.20 13.42
N ASP A 80 -4.55 3.00 13.94
CA ASP A 80 -4.32 1.77 13.16
C ASP A 80 -3.13 1.83 12.16
N GLY A 81 -2.19 2.76 12.39
CA GLY A 81 -0.98 2.94 11.59
C GLY A 81 -1.26 3.32 10.14
N THR A 82 -0.36 2.90 9.24
CA THR A 82 -0.44 3.17 7.80
C THR A 82 -1.77 2.74 7.18
N HIS A 83 -2.32 1.60 7.62
CA HIS A 83 -3.56 1.06 7.08
C HIS A 83 -4.78 1.88 7.50
N GLY A 84 -4.82 2.35 8.75
CA GLY A 84 -5.87 3.29 9.17
C GLY A 84 -5.78 4.63 8.44
N PHE A 85 -4.57 5.09 8.13
CA PHE A 85 -4.38 6.27 7.28
C PHE A 85 -4.88 6.04 5.85
N ILE A 86 -4.58 4.89 5.23
CA ILE A 86 -5.11 4.52 3.91
C ILE A 86 -6.65 4.50 3.92
N LEU A 87 -7.28 3.96 4.98
CA LEU A 87 -8.74 3.98 5.13
C LEU A 87 -9.28 5.42 5.22
N ALA A 88 -8.66 6.28 6.02
CA ALA A 88 -9.06 7.68 6.13
C ALA A 88 -8.95 8.43 4.80
N VAL A 89 -7.89 8.17 4.02
CA VAL A 89 -7.73 8.71 2.66
C VAL A 89 -8.84 8.20 1.74
N ALA A 90 -9.12 6.89 1.77
CA ALA A 90 -10.19 6.29 0.97
C ALA A 90 -11.56 6.89 1.29
N ASP A 91 -11.89 7.05 2.57
CA ASP A 91 -13.16 7.64 3.00
C ASP A 91 -13.28 9.10 2.58
N ARG A 92 -12.19 9.88 2.70
CA ARG A 92 -12.16 11.26 2.23
C ARG A 92 -12.37 11.37 0.73
N ALA A 93 -11.73 10.50 -0.06
CA ALA A 93 -11.86 10.47 -1.51
C ALA A 93 -13.27 10.07 -1.95
N LYS A 94 -13.88 9.07 -1.31
CA LYS A 94 -15.29 8.69 -1.54
C LYS A 94 -16.24 9.85 -1.24
N ALA A 95 -16.02 10.58 -0.14
CA ALA A 95 -16.81 11.77 0.20
C ALA A 95 -16.66 12.92 -0.82
N GLN A 96 -15.59 12.92 -1.62
CA GLN A 96 -15.37 13.84 -2.73
C GLN A 96 -15.92 13.31 -4.08
N GLY A 97 -16.53 12.12 -4.10
CA GLY A 97 -17.11 11.52 -5.29
C GLY A 97 -16.15 10.68 -6.12
N HIS A 98 -14.97 10.35 -5.60
CA HIS A 98 -14.05 9.41 -6.26
C HIS A 98 -14.47 7.95 -6.05
N THR A 99 -14.30 7.14 -7.08
CA THR A 99 -14.21 5.69 -6.91
C THR A 99 -12.86 5.36 -6.29
N VAL A 100 -12.78 4.41 -5.36
CA VAL A 100 -11.51 4.03 -4.72
C VAL A 100 -11.23 2.54 -4.94
N LEU A 101 -9.99 2.24 -5.31
CA LEU A 101 -9.43 0.90 -5.40
C LEU A 101 -8.08 0.90 -4.69
N ALA A 102 -7.76 -0.13 -3.90
CA ALA A 102 -6.50 -0.19 -3.17
C ALA A 102 -5.71 -1.47 -3.47
N VAL A 103 -4.38 -1.36 -3.49
CA VAL A 103 -3.46 -2.50 -3.52
C VAL A 103 -2.76 -2.56 -2.17
N SER A 104 -3.05 -3.60 -1.38
CA SER A 104 -2.42 -3.85 -0.08
C SER A 104 -2.41 -5.35 0.24
N ASP A 105 -1.44 -5.80 1.02
CA ASP A 105 -1.36 -7.16 1.56
C ASP A 105 -2.26 -7.35 2.81
N ARG A 106 -2.87 -6.28 3.30
CA ARG A 106 -3.86 -6.31 4.37
C ARG A 106 -5.26 -5.99 3.87
N ALA A 107 -6.23 -6.52 4.60
CA ALA A 107 -7.62 -6.18 4.39
C ALA A 107 -7.88 -4.72 4.79
N LEU A 108 -8.54 -3.98 3.91
CA LEU A 108 -9.01 -2.61 4.13
C LEU A 108 -10.54 -2.62 4.12
N PRO A 109 -11.20 -2.66 5.30
CA PRO A 109 -12.66 -2.76 5.39
C PRO A 109 -13.40 -1.73 4.55
N GLY A 110 -14.34 -2.17 3.73
CA GLY A 110 -15.17 -1.28 2.91
C GLY A 110 -14.41 -0.58 1.75
N VAL A 111 -13.15 -0.94 1.51
CA VAL A 111 -12.37 -0.50 0.35
C VAL A 111 -12.17 -1.69 -0.59
N PRO A 112 -12.57 -1.60 -1.87
CA PRO A 112 -12.25 -2.61 -2.87
C PRO A 112 -10.74 -2.82 -2.96
N LEU A 113 -10.31 -4.09 -2.98
CA LEU A 113 -8.90 -4.45 -3.12
C LEU A 113 -8.61 -4.99 -4.52
N ALA A 114 -7.43 -4.68 -5.03
CA ALA A 114 -6.87 -5.31 -6.22
C ALA A 114 -5.65 -6.16 -5.84
N ARG A 115 -5.51 -7.31 -6.50
CA ARG A 115 -4.35 -8.19 -6.39
C ARG A 115 -3.27 -7.73 -7.34
N LEU A 116 -2.09 -7.48 -6.80
CA LEU A 116 -0.90 -7.18 -7.57
C LEU A 116 -0.37 -8.43 -8.27
N ARG A 117 -0.07 -8.30 -9.57
CA ARG A 117 0.55 -9.32 -10.41
C ARG A 117 1.80 -8.75 -11.07
N CYS A 118 2.80 -9.61 -11.27
CA CYS A 118 3.96 -9.33 -12.12
C CYS A 118 4.12 -10.55 -13.03
N ASP A 119 4.16 -10.34 -14.35
CA ASP A 119 4.37 -11.40 -15.33
C ASP A 119 5.86 -11.78 -15.45
N ASP A 120 6.15 -12.85 -16.20
CA ASP A 120 7.51 -13.38 -16.35
C ASP A 120 8.48 -12.42 -17.04
N ILE A 121 7.95 -11.37 -17.71
CA ILE A 121 8.77 -10.33 -18.34
C ILE A 121 8.80 -9.03 -17.53
N GLY A 122 8.29 -9.05 -16.30
CA GLY A 122 8.37 -7.93 -15.36
C GLY A 122 7.26 -6.88 -15.49
N ARG A 123 6.18 -7.17 -16.21
CA ARG A 123 5.03 -6.24 -16.33
C ARG A 123 4.12 -6.35 -15.11
N TRP A 124 3.81 -5.21 -14.52
CA TRP A 124 2.95 -5.13 -13.34
C TRP A 124 1.52 -4.79 -13.74
N THR A 125 0.57 -5.56 -13.21
CA THR A 125 -0.86 -5.36 -13.41
C THR A 125 -1.61 -5.59 -12.10
N ILE A 126 -2.86 -5.15 -12.07
CA ILE A 126 -3.77 -5.40 -10.95
C ILE A 126 -5.05 -6.07 -11.44
N GLU A 127 -5.56 -6.98 -10.62
CA GLU A 127 -6.82 -7.69 -10.85
C GLU A 127 -7.74 -7.39 -9.67
N GLU A 128 -8.94 -6.85 -9.92
CA GLU A 128 -9.89 -6.57 -8.85
C GLU A 128 -10.29 -7.85 -8.10
N ALA A 129 -10.16 -7.84 -6.78
CA ALA A 129 -10.41 -8.97 -5.91
C ALA A 129 -11.67 -8.80 -5.04
N GLY A 130 -12.38 -7.67 -5.19
CA GLY A 130 -13.59 -7.32 -4.45
C GLY A 130 -13.33 -6.64 -3.11
N THR A 131 -14.39 -6.45 -2.34
CA THR A 131 -14.36 -5.76 -1.04
C THR A 131 -14.42 -6.77 0.11
N VAL A 132 -13.61 -6.55 1.14
CA VAL A 132 -13.64 -7.33 2.38
C VAL A 132 -14.43 -6.58 3.46
N ASP A 133 -15.30 -7.31 4.17
CA ASP A 133 -16.03 -6.80 5.33
C ASP A 133 -15.07 -6.60 6.52
N ALA A 134 -15.33 -5.57 7.33
CA ALA A 134 -14.65 -5.27 8.59
C ALA A 134 -14.54 -6.47 9.54
N ALA A 135 -15.62 -7.26 9.69
CA ALA A 135 -15.61 -8.42 10.58
C ALA A 135 -14.60 -9.48 10.12
N ARG A 136 -14.54 -9.72 8.81
CA ARG A 136 -13.63 -10.70 8.19
C ARG A 136 -12.18 -10.21 8.18
N ALA A 137 -11.97 -8.90 7.98
CA ALA A 137 -10.64 -8.27 8.05
C ALA A 137 -10.02 -8.40 9.45
N LYS A 138 -10.82 -8.18 10.51
CA LYS A 138 -10.37 -8.27 11.91
C LYS A 138 -9.91 -9.69 12.27
N GLN A 139 -10.61 -10.71 11.77
CA GLN A 139 -10.23 -12.12 11.97
C GLN A 139 -8.91 -12.47 11.25
N ALA A 140 -8.71 -11.98 10.02
CA ALA A 140 -7.47 -12.22 9.26
C ALA A 140 -6.23 -11.57 9.91
N GLY A 141 -6.39 -10.38 10.51
CA GLY A 141 -5.30 -9.69 11.22
C GLY A 141 -4.94 -10.34 12.56
N ALA A 142 -5.92 -10.90 13.28
CA ALA A 142 -5.71 -11.55 14.58
C ALA A 142 -4.88 -12.84 14.47
N GLY A 143 -4.99 -13.58 13.36
CA GLY A 143 -4.26 -14.83 13.15
C GLY A 143 -2.72 -14.70 13.06
N LYS A 144 -2.19 -13.49 12.83
CA LYS A 144 -0.74 -13.25 12.68
C LYS A 144 -0.01 -12.87 13.98
N ARG A 145 -0.72 -12.60 15.09
CA ARG A 145 -0.12 -12.27 16.39
C ARG A 145 -0.18 -13.45 17.34
N ALA A 146 0.76 -14.39 17.23
CA ALA A 146 1.02 -15.33 18.31
C ALA A 146 1.57 -14.56 19.53
N PRO A 147 1.05 -14.76 20.75
CA PRO A 147 1.55 -14.06 21.93
C PRO A 147 2.98 -14.52 22.20
N ARG A 148 3.93 -13.57 22.10
CA ARG A 148 5.33 -13.79 22.44
C ARG A 148 5.41 -14.03 23.95
N ARG A 149 5.42 -15.30 24.36
CA ARG A 149 5.61 -15.72 25.77
C ARG A 149 6.88 -15.07 26.30
N ARG A 150 6.75 -14.11 27.21
CA ARG A 150 7.86 -13.65 28.04
C ARG A 150 8.31 -14.85 28.86
N ARG A 151 9.54 -15.32 28.63
CA ARG A 151 10.24 -16.18 29.59
C ARG A 151 10.66 -15.28 30.74
N SER A 152 9.98 -15.41 31.87
CA SER A 152 10.49 -14.99 33.16
C SER A 152 11.62 -15.95 33.53
N GLY A 153 12.85 -15.42 33.56
CA GLY A 153 13.95 -15.97 34.34
C GLY A 153 13.99 -15.29 35.70
#